data_AF-X1FFT8-F1
#
_entry.id   AF-X1FFT8-F1
#
_cell.length_a   1.000
_cell.length_b   1.000
_cell.length_c   1.000
_cell.angle_alpha   90.00
_cell.angle_beta   90.00
_cell.angle_gamma   90.00
#
_symmetry.space_group_name_H-M   'P 1'
#
loop_
_entity.id
_entity.type
_entity.pdbx_description
1 polymer ?
#
loop_
_entity_poly.entity_id
_entity_poly.type
_entity_poly.pdbx_seq_one_letter_code
_entity_poly.pdbx_strand_id
1 'polypeptide(L)'
;SIPDEHIMFPELLREEGYKTFGTGKWHNSRQAYARCFTYGGKIMFGGMSNHLKVPVYDFDPSGEYPKEKQYTGEKFSSEMFADEAIKFLENDTGDDPFFMYVSFTAPHDPRMAPKEYEEIYPRERIFIPENFMPEHPFDNGEMKIRDEKLAPWPRTEKIVRDHIGAYYAMITHTDAQIGRLVDALEKNGKAENTIIIFAGDNGLAVGQHGLLGKQNLYEHSIRVPLIFTGPGISKSIRTDALCYLNDIYPTLCEMTGIPIPGTVEGKSLIPVFKKPKTDIRDDLFYAYRNIQRGIRTNDNWKLIAYNVKNRDTTQL
;
A
#
# COMPACT_ATOMS: atom_id res chain seq x y z
N SER A 1 -18.10 4.08 -9.11
CA SER A 1 -17.27 3.54 -10.20
C SER A 1 -16.23 4.58 -10.55
N ILE A 2 -15.08 4.15 -11.08
CA ILE A 2 -14.12 5.07 -11.69
C ILE A 2 -14.68 5.45 -13.07
N PRO A 3 -14.82 6.74 -13.40
CA PRO A 3 -15.30 7.17 -14.71
C PRO A 3 -14.37 6.72 -15.85
N ASP A 4 -14.87 6.67 -17.08
CA ASP A 4 -14.11 6.16 -18.23
C ASP A 4 -13.04 7.15 -18.71
N GLU A 5 -13.25 8.44 -18.51
CA GLU A 5 -12.26 9.49 -18.76
C GLU A 5 -11.05 9.44 -17.81
N HIS A 6 -11.17 8.76 -16.67
CA HIS A 6 -10.06 8.52 -15.75
C HIS A 6 -9.40 7.17 -16.09
N ILE A 7 -8.53 7.21 -17.11
CA ILE A 7 -7.75 6.06 -17.56
C ILE A 7 -6.75 5.68 -16.46
N MET A 8 -6.84 4.45 -15.97
CA MET A 8 -5.93 3.94 -14.93
C MET A 8 -4.61 3.47 -15.55
N PHE A 9 -3.52 3.51 -14.78
CA PHE A 9 -2.21 3.14 -15.33
C PHE A 9 -2.14 1.72 -15.94
N PRO A 10 -2.68 0.65 -15.30
CA PRO A 10 -2.66 -0.67 -15.91
C PRO A 10 -3.52 -0.73 -17.18
N GLU A 11 -4.64 -0.01 -17.21
CA GLU A 11 -5.48 0.10 -18.40
C GLU A 11 -4.73 0.78 -19.55
N LEU A 12 -4.02 1.87 -19.28
CA LEU A 12 -3.17 2.54 -20.27
C LEU A 12 -2.07 1.61 -20.80
N LEU A 13 -1.38 0.90 -19.91
CA LEU A 13 -0.34 -0.05 -20.34
C LEU A 13 -0.89 -1.17 -21.21
N ARG A 14 -2.11 -1.66 -20.91
CA ARG A 14 -2.78 -2.67 -21.74
C ARG A 14 -3.03 -2.16 -23.16
N GLU A 15 -3.46 -0.91 -23.31
CA GLU A 15 -3.66 -0.28 -24.62
C GLU A 15 -2.35 -0.15 -25.42
N GLU A 16 -1.23 0.03 -24.71
CA GLU A 16 0.13 0.09 -25.26
C GLU A 16 0.79 -1.30 -25.42
N GLY A 17 0.01 -2.38 -25.32
CA GLY A 17 0.45 -3.74 -25.63
C GLY A 17 1.13 -4.49 -24.47
N TYR A 18 1.08 -3.97 -23.24
CA TYR A 18 1.58 -4.69 -22.07
C TYR A 18 0.62 -5.82 -21.64
N LYS A 19 1.20 -6.93 -21.19
CA LYS A 19 0.47 -7.93 -20.39
C LYS A 19 0.21 -7.36 -19.01
N THR A 20 -1.05 -7.26 -18.59
CA THR A 20 -1.40 -6.66 -17.29
C THR A 20 -1.95 -7.72 -16.34
N PHE A 21 -1.18 -8.01 -15.30
CA PHE A 21 -1.49 -9.01 -14.29
C PHE A 21 -1.89 -8.35 -12.96
N GLY A 22 -2.96 -8.85 -12.34
CA GLY A 22 -3.42 -8.41 -11.02
C GLY A 22 -3.64 -9.57 -10.04
N THR A 23 -3.16 -9.42 -8.81
CA THR A 23 -3.49 -10.32 -7.69
C THR A 23 -3.57 -9.56 -6.38
N GLY A 24 -4.30 -10.13 -5.41
CA GLY A 24 -4.42 -9.54 -4.08
C GLY A 24 -5.53 -8.51 -3.96
N LYS A 25 -5.32 -7.54 -3.06
CA LYS A 25 -6.33 -6.55 -2.68
C LYS A 25 -6.51 -5.49 -3.78
N TRP A 26 -7.71 -5.43 -4.35
CA TRP A 26 -8.11 -4.36 -5.27
C TRP A 26 -8.87 -3.25 -4.55
N HIS A 27 -9.87 -3.60 -3.73
CA HIS A 27 -10.68 -2.65 -2.95
C HIS A 27 -11.33 -1.51 -3.76
N ASN A 28 -11.57 -1.74 -5.05
CA ASN A 28 -12.22 -0.80 -5.97
C ASN A 28 -13.25 -1.56 -6.83
N SER A 29 -13.90 -0.89 -7.79
CA SER A 29 -14.96 -1.53 -8.58
C SER A 29 -14.43 -2.67 -9.44
N ARG A 30 -15.26 -3.71 -9.60
CA ARG A 30 -14.99 -4.87 -10.46
C ARG A 30 -14.79 -4.47 -11.92
N GLN A 31 -15.58 -3.50 -12.38
CA GLN A 31 -15.47 -2.93 -13.73
C GLN A 31 -14.11 -2.24 -13.94
N ALA A 32 -13.60 -1.55 -12.92
CA ALA A 32 -12.27 -0.93 -13.01
C ALA A 32 -11.16 -1.99 -13.07
N TYR A 33 -11.31 -3.10 -12.34
CA TYR A 33 -10.38 -4.22 -12.46
C TYR A 33 -10.38 -4.82 -13.88
N ALA A 34 -11.57 -5.05 -14.46
CA ALA A 34 -11.72 -5.58 -15.81
C ALA A 34 -11.15 -4.65 -16.91
N ARG A 35 -11.15 -3.33 -16.68
CA ARG A 35 -10.47 -2.34 -17.51
C ARG A 35 -8.94 -2.43 -17.40
N CYS A 36 -8.41 -2.79 -16.25
CA CYS A 36 -6.97 -2.77 -15.96
C CYS A 36 -6.22 -4.02 -16.41
N PHE A 37 -6.80 -5.21 -16.22
CA PHE A 37 -6.03 -6.47 -16.23
C PHE A 37 -6.49 -7.47 -17.29
N THR A 38 -5.53 -8.12 -17.96
CA THR A 38 -5.75 -9.24 -18.90
C THR A 38 -5.39 -10.60 -18.31
N TYR A 39 -4.69 -10.60 -17.18
CA TYR A 39 -4.33 -11.80 -16.41
C TYR A 39 -4.55 -11.54 -14.91
N GLY A 40 -4.66 -12.62 -14.14
CA GLY A 40 -4.72 -12.51 -12.69
C GLY A 40 -5.19 -13.78 -12.01
N GLY A 41 -5.31 -13.68 -10.70
CA GLY A 41 -5.84 -14.75 -9.86
C GLY A 41 -5.80 -14.31 -8.40
N LYS A 42 -6.54 -15.01 -7.54
CA LYS A 42 -6.62 -14.71 -6.10
C LYS A 42 -6.97 -13.23 -5.84
N ILE A 43 -7.99 -12.73 -6.52
CA ILE A 43 -8.38 -11.31 -6.51
C ILE A 43 -9.32 -11.04 -5.33
N MET A 44 -8.94 -10.13 -4.43
CA MET A 44 -9.77 -9.68 -3.31
C MET A 44 -10.36 -8.30 -3.62
N PHE A 45 -11.63 -8.26 -4.04
CA PHE A 45 -12.33 -7.01 -4.38
C PHE A 45 -12.62 -6.09 -3.18
N GLY A 46 -12.55 -6.60 -1.95
CA GLY A 46 -12.69 -5.77 -0.76
C GLY A 46 -13.23 -6.53 0.44
N GLY A 47 -13.57 -5.77 1.48
CA GLY A 47 -14.01 -6.31 2.75
C GLY A 47 -12.88 -6.61 3.73
N MET A 48 -13.25 -7.29 4.81
CA MET A 48 -12.38 -7.71 5.90
C MET A 48 -12.31 -9.23 5.92
N SER A 49 -11.12 -9.78 6.16
CA SER A 49 -10.94 -11.22 6.28
C SER A 49 -9.77 -11.57 7.17
N ASN A 50 -9.80 -12.77 7.74
CA ASN A 50 -8.63 -13.39 8.32
C ASN A 50 -7.62 -13.74 7.20
N HIS A 51 -6.32 -13.64 7.45
CA HIS A 51 -5.28 -13.93 6.46
C HIS A 51 -5.24 -15.39 5.98
N LEU A 52 -5.86 -16.33 6.70
CA LEU A 52 -6.03 -17.74 6.30
C LEU A 52 -7.37 -18.02 5.61
N LYS A 53 -8.26 -17.03 5.53
CA LYS A 53 -9.63 -17.18 5.00
C LYS A 53 -10.01 -15.99 4.13
N VAL A 54 -9.11 -15.61 3.23
CA VAL A 54 -9.34 -14.45 2.36
C VAL A 54 -10.36 -14.81 1.27
N PRO A 55 -11.45 -14.04 1.13
CA PRO A 55 -12.39 -14.25 0.04
C PRO A 55 -11.79 -13.72 -1.27
N VAL A 56 -11.65 -14.60 -2.26
CA VAL A 56 -10.99 -14.30 -3.53
C VAL A 56 -11.80 -14.79 -4.72
N TYR A 57 -11.41 -14.29 -5.89
CA TYR A 57 -11.89 -14.71 -7.20
C TYR A 57 -10.71 -15.14 -8.06
N ASP A 58 -10.96 -16.07 -8.99
CA ASP A 58 -10.08 -16.26 -10.12
C ASP A 58 -10.35 -15.17 -11.17
N PHE A 59 -9.37 -14.94 -12.05
CA PHE A 59 -9.55 -14.01 -13.16
C PHE A 59 -10.66 -14.49 -14.10
N ASP A 60 -11.54 -13.56 -14.46
CA ASP A 60 -12.62 -13.80 -15.43
C ASP A 60 -12.44 -12.85 -16.63
N PRO A 61 -12.15 -13.37 -17.84
CA PRO A 61 -11.95 -12.54 -19.02
C PRO A 61 -13.22 -11.81 -19.48
N SER A 62 -14.41 -12.23 -19.03
CA SER A 62 -15.65 -11.48 -19.27
C SER A 62 -15.72 -10.19 -18.46
N GLY A 63 -14.90 -10.04 -17.43
CA GLY A 63 -14.95 -8.91 -16.49
C GLY A 63 -16.06 -9.02 -15.44
N GLU A 64 -16.84 -10.11 -15.47
CA GLU A 64 -17.93 -10.36 -14.53
C GLU A 64 -17.47 -11.19 -13.33
N TYR A 65 -17.66 -10.64 -12.13
CA TYR A 65 -17.28 -11.28 -10.87
C TYR A 65 -18.50 -11.51 -9.96
N PRO A 66 -19.47 -12.36 -10.36
CA PRO A 66 -20.68 -12.61 -9.59
C PRO A 66 -20.35 -13.28 -8.24
N LYS A 67 -21.15 -13.04 -7.20
CA LYS A 67 -20.81 -13.45 -5.82
C LYS A 67 -20.62 -14.97 -5.69
N GLU A 68 -21.31 -15.74 -6.52
CA GLU A 68 -21.32 -17.20 -6.57
C GLU A 68 -19.96 -17.79 -6.98
N LYS A 69 -19.13 -17.01 -7.70
CA LYS A 69 -17.76 -17.41 -8.06
C LYS A 69 -16.72 -17.09 -6.97
N GLN A 70 -17.13 -16.45 -5.88
CA GLN A 70 -16.23 -16.17 -4.76
C GLN A 70 -15.93 -17.47 -4.00
N TYR A 71 -14.66 -17.68 -3.67
CA TYR A 71 -14.23 -18.77 -2.82
C TYR A 71 -13.24 -18.29 -1.76
N THR A 72 -12.92 -19.18 -0.80
CA THR A 72 -11.97 -18.87 0.28
C THR A 72 -10.59 -19.37 -0.10
N GLY A 73 -9.59 -18.50 -0.02
CA GLY A 73 -8.19 -18.85 -0.24
C GLY A 73 -7.67 -19.89 0.74
N GLU A 74 -6.75 -20.74 0.28
CA GLU A 74 -6.30 -21.95 0.99
C GLU A 74 -5.00 -21.77 1.79
N LYS A 75 -4.23 -20.71 1.50
CA LYS A 75 -2.96 -20.40 2.16
C LYS A 75 -3.04 -19.08 2.90
N PHE A 76 -2.01 -18.78 3.68
CA PHE A 76 -1.86 -17.44 4.24
C PHE A 76 -1.79 -16.41 3.10
N SER A 77 -2.47 -15.29 3.26
CA SER A 77 -2.72 -14.31 2.20
C SER A 77 -1.48 -13.85 1.44
N SER A 78 -0.37 -13.56 2.14
CA SER A 78 0.89 -13.15 1.51
C SER A 78 1.50 -14.25 0.67
N GLU A 79 1.47 -15.51 1.14
CA GLU A 79 1.92 -16.67 0.36
C GLU A 79 1.05 -16.87 -0.87
N MET A 80 -0.28 -16.82 -0.70
CA MET A 80 -1.23 -17.03 -1.81
C MET A 80 -1.04 -15.99 -2.93
N PHE A 81 -0.89 -14.71 -2.60
CA PHE A 81 -0.71 -13.67 -3.60
C PHE A 81 0.69 -13.72 -4.26
N ALA A 82 1.73 -14.05 -3.48
CA ALA A 82 3.06 -14.26 -4.05
C ALA A 82 3.11 -15.49 -4.97
N ASP A 83 2.48 -16.59 -4.59
CA ASP A 83 2.39 -17.80 -5.40
C ASP A 83 1.72 -17.52 -6.76
N GLU A 84 0.63 -16.76 -6.77
CA GLU A 84 -0.07 -16.40 -8.03
C GLU A 84 0.80 -15.51 -8.92
N ALA A 85 1.52 -14.55 -8.33
CA ALA A 85 2.46 -13.70 -9.05
C ALA A 85 3.66 -14.48 -9.62
N ILE A 86 4.23 -15.39 -8.84
CA ILE A 86 5.31 -16.28 -9.26
C ILE A 86 4.84 -17.19 -10.40
N LYS A 87 3.64 -17.77 -10.29
CA LYS A 87 3.04 -18.58 -11.35
C LYS A 87 2.88 -17.79 -12.64
N PHE A 88 2.52 -16.51 -12.59
CA PHE A 88 2.50 -15.66 -13.79
C PHE A 88 3.90 -15.54 -14.42
N LEU A 89 4.93 -15.23 -13.62
CA LEU A 89 6.32 -15.11 -14.10
C LEU A 89 6.88 -16.40 -14.69
N GLU A 90 6.57 -17.56 -14.10
CA GLU A 90 7.00 -18.88 -14.58
C GLU A 90 6.35 -19.28 -15.91
N ASN A 91 5.13 -18.82 -16.17
CA ASN A 91 4.41 -19.10 -17.41
C ASN A 91 4.64 -18.04 -18.50
N ASP A 92 5.20 -16.88 -18.16
CA ASP A 92 5.46 -15.80 -19.11
C ASP A 92 6.77 -16.01 -19.89
N THR A 93 6.69 -16.84 -20.93
CA THR A 93 7.83 -17.21 -21.79
C THR A 93 8.05 -16.28 -23.00
N GLY A 94 7.20 -15.27 -23.17
CA GLY A 94 7.30 -14.32 -24.29
C GLY A 94 8.15 -13.09 -23.96
N ASP A 95 8.42 -12.28 -24.99
CA ASP A 95 9.20 -11.04 -24.88
C ASP A 95 8.34 -9.79 -24.68
N ASP A 96 7.01 -9.90 -24.78
CA ASP A 96 6.11 -8.76 -24.55
C ASP A 96 6.30 -8.19 -23.13
N PRO A 97 6.27 -6.86 -22.97
CA PRO A 97 6.42 -6.25 -21.65
C PRO A 97 5.21 -6.56 -20.78
N PHE A 98 5.42 -6.58 -19.46
CA PHE A 98 4.36 -6.85 -18.49
C PHE A 98 4.26 -5.75 -17.43
N PHE A 99 3.09 -5.68 -16.82
CA PHE A 99 2.82 -4.96 -15.59
C PHE A 99 2.18 -5.91 -14.58
N MET A 100 2.75 -5.97 -13.37
CA MET A 100 2.24 -6.79 -12.28
C MET A 100 1.81 -5.92 -11.11
N TYR A 101 0.54 -5.99 -10.76
CA TYR A 101 0.00 -5.43 -9.53
C TYR A 101 -0.18 -6.54 -8.50
N VAL A 102 0.76 -6.62 -7.55
CA VAL A 102 0.77 -7.60 -6.46
C VAL A 102 0.46 -6.88 -5.16
N SER A 103 -0.82 -6.87 -4.77
CA SER A 103 -1.26 -6.13 -3.59
C SER A 103 -1.48 -7.03 -2.40
N PHE A 104 -0.47 -7.14 -1.54
CA PHE A 104 -0.59 -7.84 -0.26
C PHE A 104 -1.65 -7.20 0.64
N THR A 105 -2.36 -8.02 1.42
CA THR A 105 -3.29 -7.53 2.46
C THR A 105 -2.58 -7.31 3.79
N ALA A 106 -1.53 -8.08 4.08
CA ALA A 106 -0.67 -7.85 5.24
C ALA A 106 0.08 -6.51 5.08
N PRO A 107 0.34 -5.77 6.18
CA PRO A 107 0.10 -6.10 7.58
C PRO A 107 -1.25 -5.57 8.14
N HIS A 108 -2.28 -5.43 7.30
CA HIS A 108 -3.62 -5.06 7.78
C HIS A 108 -4.12 -6.06 8.83
N ASP A 109 -4.95 -5.64 9.77
CA ASP A 109 -5.47 -6.57 10.78
C ASP A 109 -6.51 -7.55 10.17
N PRO A 110 -6.76 -8.72 10.82
CA PRO A 110 -6.28 -9.13 12.14
C PRO A 110 -4.77 -9.35 12.19
N ARG A 111 -4.10 -8.82 13.22
CA ARG A 111 -2.65 -8.91 13.37
C ARG A 111 -2.25 -10.33 13.76
N MET A 112 -1.87 -11.13 12.78
CA MET A 112 -1.48 -12.54 12.93
C MET A 112 -0.42 -12.88 11.90
N ALA A 113 0.56 -13.71 12.27
CA ALA A 113 1.55 -14.24 11.34
C ALA A 113 1.73 -15.74 11.58
N PRO A 114 2.38 -16.49 10.67
CA PRO A 114 2.79 -17.85 11.00
C PRO A 114 3.70 -17.83 12.24
N LYS A 115 3.59 -18.88 13.07
CA LYS A 115 4.15 -18.91 14.42
C LYS A 115 5.66 -18.64 14.43
N GLU A 116 6.38 -19.16 13.46
CA GLU A 116 7.83 -18.97 13.32
C GLU A 116 8.24 -17.51 13.14
N TYR A 117 7.36 -16.65 12.60
CA TYR A 117 7.60 -15.21 12.50
C TYR A 117 7.20 -14.47 13.77
N GLU A 118 6.15 -14.91 14.46
CA GLU A 118 5.74 -14.33 15.74
C GLU A 118 6.83 -14.50 16.81
N GLU A 119 7.50 -15.66 16.82
CA GLU A 119 8.59 -15.97 17.76
C GLU A 119 9.84 -15.09 17.59
N ILE A 120 10.02 -14.44 16.44
CA ILE A 120 11.11 -13.48 16.19
C ILE A 120 10.95 -12.21 17.05
N TYR A 121 9.70 -11.85 17.38
CA TYR A 121 9.33 -10.57 17.99
C TYR A 121 8.68 -10.74 19.38
N PRO A 122 9.38 -11.33 20.37
CA PRO A 122 8.84 -11.45 21.71
C PRO A 122 8.60 -10.06 22.32
N ARG A 123 7.48 -9.88 23.02
CA ARG A 123 7.03 -8.61 23.60
C ARG A 123 8.13 -7.87 24.35
N GLU A 124 8.97 -8.59 25.08
CA GLU A 124 10.04 -8.07 25.93
C GLU A 124 11.11 -7.31 25.12
N ARG A 125 11.26 -7.62 23.83
CA ARG A 125 12.18 -6.93 22.90
C ARG A 125 11.53 -5.78 22.14
N ILE A 126 10.23 -5.58 22.31
CA ILE A 126 9.50 -4.53 21.61
C ILE A 126 9.57 -3.23 22.40
N PHE A 127 10.09 -2.20 21.75
CA PHE A 127 10.11 -0.84 22.28
C PHE A 127 8.76 -0.16 22.11
N ILE A 128 8.39 0.65 23.11
CA ILE A 128 7.24 1.54 23.02
C ILE A 128 7.64 2.79 22.24
N PRO A 129 6.83 3.26 21.28
CA PRO A 129 7.08 4.51 20.58
C PRO A 129 7.20 5.69 21.56
N GLU A 130 8.14 6.60 21.32
CA GLU A 130 8.37 7.77 22.20
C GLU A 130 7.12 8.64 22.39
N ASN A 131 6.27 8.71 21.36
CA ASN A 131 5.00 9.43 21.36
C ASN A 131 3.79 8.55 21.72
N PHE A 132 4.00 7.43 22.43
CA PHE A 132 2.91 6.63 22.97
C PHE A 132 2.09 7.44 23.98
N MET A 133 0.76 7.27 23.91
CA MET A 133 -0.17 7.76 24.93
C MET A 133 -1.20 6.67 25.25
N PRO A 134 -1.67 6.55 26.50
CA PRO A 134 -2.77 5.65 26.83
C PRO A 134 -4.07 5.99 26.11
N GLU A 135 -4.31 7.29 25.87
CA GLU A 135 -5.45 7.81 25.12
C GLU A 135 -5.04 9.06 24.33
N HIS A 136 -5.67 9.29 23.18
CA HIS A 136 -5.49 10.52 22.42
C HIS A 136 -6.09 11.72 23.20
N PRO A 137 -5.43 12.90 23.24
CA PRO A 137 -5.81 13.98 24.15
C PRO A 137 -7.15 14.67 23.84
N PHE A 138 -7.75 14.42 22.68
CA PHE A 138 -9.04 14.95 22.27
C PHE A 138 -9.72 14.07 21.22
N ASP A 139 -11.00 14.33 20.93
CA ASP A 139 -11.76 13.63 19.89
C ASP A 139 -11.30 14.05 18.49
N ASN A 140 -10.57 13.18 17.78
CA ASN A 140 -10.11 13.41 16.40
C ASN A 140 -11.18 13.08 15.34
N GLY A 141 -12.38 12.71 15.77
CA GLY A 141 -13.52 12.34 14.93
C GLY A 141 -13.67 10.84 14.67
N GLU A 142 -12.63 10.04 14.90
CA GLU A 142 -12.59 8.60 14.57
C GLU A 142 -12.15 7.72 15.76
N MET A 143 -12.27 8.21 17.00
CA MET A 143 -11.82 7.52 18.22
C MET A 143 -12.44 6.12 18.49
N LYS A 144 -13.52 5.75 17.80
CA LYS A 144 -14.32 4.53 18.08
C LYS A 144 -14.52 3.64 16.85
N ILE A 145 -13.73 3.81 15.80
CA ILE A 145 -13.80 2.95 14.62
C ILE A 145 -13.20 1.58 14.88
N ARG A 146 -13.35 0.70 13.89
CA ARG A 146 -12.90 -0.68 13.91
C ARG A 146 -11.45 -0.85 14.36
N ASP A 147 -10.52 -0.08 13.78
CA ASP A 147 -9.09 -0.15 14.07
C ASP A 147 -8.81 0.18 15.55
N GLU A 148 -9.51 1.18 16.08
CA GLU A 148 -9.40 1.63 17.47
C GLU A 148 -10.02 0.67 18.50
N LYS A 149 -10.78 -0.34 18.03
CA LYS A 149 -11.36 -1.41 18.86
C LYS A 149 -10.46 -2.64 18.98
N LEU A 150 -9.30 -2.65 18.32
CA LEU A 150 -8.33 -3.75 18.41
C LEU A 150 -7.74 -3.90 19.82
N ALA A 151 -7.78 -2.84 20.63
CA ALA A 151 -7.39 -2.84 22.03
C ALA A 151 -8.35 -1.99 22.89
N PRO A 152 -8.53 -2.31 24.18
CA PRO A 152 -9.28 -1.45 25.10
C PRO A 152 -8.55 -0.14 25.41
N TRP A 153 -9.34 0.85 25.81
CA TRP A 153 -8.88 2.12 26.40
C TRP A 153 -8.96 2.06 27.94
N PRO A 154 -8.09 2.74 28.69
CA PRO A 154 -6.83 3.33 28.23
C PRO A 154 -5.85 2.22 27.85
N ARG A 155 -4.97 2.52 26.90
CA ARG A 155 -4.01 1.54 26.42
C ARG A 155 -2.86 1.37 27.39
N THR A 156 -2.40 0.13 27.47
CA THR A 156 -1.22 -0.22 28.27
C THR A 156 -0.05 -0.45 27.34
N GLU A 157 1.16 -0.19 27.82
CA GLU A 157 2.38 -0.54 27.09
C GLU A 157 2.39 -2.02 26.73
N LYS A 158 1.94 -2.90 27.64
CA LYS A 158 1.89 -4.35 27.41
C LYS A 158 1.12 -4.69 26.13
N ILE A 159 -0.10 -4.18 25.99
CA ILE A 159 -0.97 -4.44 24.83
C ILE A 159 -0.39 -3.81 23.56
N VAL A 160 0.20 -2.62 23.66
CA VAL A 160 0.83 -1.97 22.50
C VAL A 160 2.04 -2.75 22.02
N ARG A 161 2.90 -3.24 22.93
CA ARG A 161 4.05 -4.10 22.57
C ARG A 161 3.61 -5.39 21.87
N ASP A 162 2.52 -6.00 22.33
CA ASP A 162 1.94 -7.18 21.66
C ASP A 162 1.52 -6.87 20.23
N HIS A 163 0.80 -5.76 20.02
CA HIS A 163 0.37 -5.36 18.70
C HIS A 163 1.51 -4.98 17.77
N ILE A 164 2.54 -4.29 18.28
CA ILE A 164 3.74 -3.96 17.50
C ILE A 164 4.49 -5.24 17.12
N GLY A 165 4.68 -6.18 18.06
CA GLY A 165 5.32 -7.47 17.77
C GLY A 165 4.60 -8.26 16.68
N ALA A 166 3.27 -8.38 16.78
CA ALA A 166 2.46 -9.03 15.75
C ALA A 166 2.53 -8.28 14.40
N TYR A 167 2.52 -6.94 14.41
CA TYR A 167 2.65 -6.13 13.21
C TYR A 167 4.02 -6.32 12.52
N TYR A 168 5.12 -6.39 13.27
CA TYR A 168 6.45 -6.67 12.74
C TYR A 168 6.60 -8.11 12.22
N ALA A 169 5.99 -9.08 12.90
CA ALA A 169 5.95 -10.46 12.43
C ALA A 169 5.27 -10.57 11.05
N MET A 170 4.14 -9.88 10.85
CA MET A 170 3.45 -9.82 9.56
C MET A 170 4.28 -9.17 8.46
N ILE A 171 4.98 -8.07 8.79
CA ILE A 171 5.88 -7.41 7.84
C ILE A 171 7.00 -8.36 7.43
N THR A 172 7.61 -9.07 8.39
CA THR A 172 8.70 -10.02 8.13
C THR A 172 8.24 -11.19 7.26
N HIS A 173 7.03 -11.71 7.53
CA HIS A 173 6.45 -12.76 6.69
C HIS A 173 6.18 -12.26 5.27
N THR A 174 5.65 -11.04 5.12
CA THR A 174 5.40 -10.42 3.81
C THR A 174 6.70 -10.16 3.05
N ASP A 175 7.74 -9.68 3.74
CA ASP A 175 9.08 -9.46 3.20
C ASP A 175 9.68 -10.76 2.64
N ALA A 176 9.55 -11.88 3.36
CA ALA A 176 9.95 -13.19 2.85
C ALA A 176 9.19 -13.59 1.57
N GLN A 177 7.91 -13.23 1.45
CA GLN A 177 7.13 -13.50 0.23
C GLN A 177 7.53 -12.59 -0.94
N ILE A 178 7.89 -11.33 -0.67
CA ILE A 178 8.47 -10.42 -1.65
C ILE A 178 9.81 -10.98 -2.14
N GLY A 179 10.65 -11.49 -1.24
CA GLY A 179 11.91 -12.16 -1.60
C GLY A 179 11.69 -13.32 -2.58
N ARG A 180 10.71 -14.19 -2.33
CA ARG A 180 10.36 -15.28 -3.26
C ARG A 180 9.94 -14.77 -4.65
N LEU A 181 9.21 -13.66 -4.71
CA LEU A 181 8.78 -13.05 -5.97
C LEU A 181 9.97 -12.45 -6.73
N VAL A 182 10.88 -11.77 -6.03
CA VAL A 182 12.12 -11.23 -6.62
C VAL A 182 12.99 -12.37 -7.15
N ASP A 183 13.17 -13.45 -6.39
CA ASP A 183 13.91 -14.64 -6.83
C ASP A 183 13.31 -15.27 -8.11
N ALA A 184 11.98 -15.29 -8.23
CA ALA A 184 11.30 -15.81 -9.42
C ALA A 184 11.53 -14.90 -10.64
N LEU A 185 11.53 -13.58 -10.43
CA LEU A 185 11.85 -12.59 -11.47
C LEU A 185 13.32 -12.64 -11.90
N GLU A 186 14.24 -12.98 -11.00
CA GLU A 186 15.64 -13.22 -11.37
C GLU A 186 15.77 -14.51 -12.19
N LYS A 187 15.12 -15.59 -11.75
CA LYS A 187 15.15 -16.90 -12.43
C LYS A 187 14.54 -16.87 -13.82
N ASN A 188 13.52 -16.04 -14.06
CA ASN A 188 12.92 -15.91 -15.39
C ASN A 188 13.74 -15.02 -16.35
N GLY A 189 14.84 -14.42 -15.88
CA GLY A 189 15.75 -13.61 -16.69
C GLY A 189 15.27 -12.20 -17.01
N LYS A 190 14.13 -11.75 -16.44
CA LYS A 190 13.54 -10.43 -16.74
C LYS A 190 13.92 -9.34 -15.73
N ALA A 191 14.61 -9.67 -14.64
CA ALA A 191 14.96 -8.73 -13.57
C ALA A 191 15.70 -7.47 -14.06
N GLU A 192 16.69 -7.60 -14.93
CA GLU A 192 17.51 -6.46 -15.40
C GLU A 192 16.71 -5.42 -16.22
N ASN A 193 15.58 -5.84 -16.80
CA ASN A 193 14.69 -4.97 -17.57
C ASN A 193 13.38 -4.65 -16.83
N THR A 194 13.29 -4.93 -15.53
CA THR A 194 12.07 -4.72 -14.75
C THR A 194 12.23 -3.58 -13.76
N ILE A 195 11.30 -2.62 -13.79
CA ILE A 195 11.15 -1.61 -12.74
C ILE A 195 10.30 -2.21 -11.63
N ILE A 196 10.84 -2.24 -10.41
CA ILE A 196 10.14 -2.69 -9.20
C ILE A 196 9.82 -1.46 -8.35
N ILE A 197 8.55 -1.34 -7.97
CA ILE A 197 8.05 -0.30 -7.09
C ILE A 197 7.46 -0.97 -5.86
N PHE A 198 7.96 -0.60 -4.68
CA PHE A 198 7.37 -1.00 -3.41
C PHE A 198 6.76 0.22 -2.72
N ALA A 199 5.47 0.13 -2.39
CA ALA A 199 4.73 1.19 -1.74
C ALA A 199 3.69 0.66 -0.75
N GLY A 200 3.40 1.44 0.29
CA GLY A 200 2.24 1.24 1.16
C GLY A 200 1.07 2.13 0.72
N ASP A 201 -0.18 1.71 0.91
CA ASP A 201 -1.38 2.52 0.63
C ASP A 201 -1.56 3.66 1.65
N ASN A 202 -1.22 3.38 2.91
CA ASN A 202 -1.16 4.32 4.03
C ASN A 202 -0.22 3.78 5.12
N GLY A 203 0.17 4.65 6.06
CA GLY A 203 0.81 4.22 7.31
C GLY A 203 -0.21 3.66 8.31
N LEU A 204 0.22 3.34 9.52
CA LEU A 204 -0.64 2.82 10.58
C LEU A 204 -0.13 3.26 11.96
N ALA A 205 -1.03 3.72 12.82
CA ALA A 205 -0.71 3.90 14.23
C ALA A 205 -0.74 2.56 14.95
N VAL A 206 0.25 2.29 15.79
CA VAL A 206 0.29 1.17 16.74
C VAL A 206 0.73 1.69 18.10
N GLY A 207 -0.13 2.51 18.72
CA GLY A 207 0.08 3.09 20.05
C GLY A 207 0.53 4.56 20.04
N GLN A 208 1.12 5.05 18.96
CA GLN A 208 1.48 6.46 18.80
C GLN A 208 0.25 7.36 18.99
N HIS A 209 0.39 8.41 19.81
CA HIS A 209 -0.67 9.33 20.22
C HIS A 209 -1.92 8.64 20.79
N GLY A 210 -1.77 7.41 21.27
CA GLY A 210 -2.90 6.60 21.68
C GLY A 210 -3.81 6.25 20.51
N LEU A 211 -3.33 6.06 19.27
CA LEU A 211 -4.13 5.58 18.12
C LEU A 211 -3.69 4.18 17.62
N LEU A 212 -4.63 3.38 17.08
CA LEU A 212 -4.37 2.03 16.54
C LEU A 212 -4.74 1.89 15.05
N GLY A 213 -5.30 2.94 14.44
CA GLY A 213 -5.72 3.00 13.05
C GLY A 213 -4.94 3.99 12.19
N LYS A 214 -5.39 4.13 10.95
CA LYS A 214 -4.80 5.02 9.94
C LYS A 214 -5.60 6.29 9.68
N GLN A 215 -6.76 6.45 10.32
CA GLN A 215 -7.75 7.49 10.06
C GLN A 215 -7.39 8.81 10.75
N ASN A 216 -6.14 9.24 10.54
CA ASN A 216 -5.55 10.45 11.09
C ASN A 216 -4.41 10.94 10.18
N LEU A 217 -4.05 12.22 10.30
CA LEU A 217 -3.04 12.87 9.46
C LEU A 217 -1.62 12.93 10.10
N TYR A 218 -1.38 12.15 11.16
CA TYR A 218 -0.04 12.06 11.74
C TYR A 218 0.94 11.37 10.79
N GLU A 219 2.23 11.67 10.97
CA GLU A 219 3.28 11.14 10.10
C GLU A 219 3.28 9.61 10.05
N HIS A 220 3.09 8.92 11.18
CA HIS A 220 3.03 7.44 11.22
C HIS A 220 1.86 6.84 10.42
N SER A 221 0.82 7.61 10.09
CA SER A 221 -0.37 7.14 9.39
C SER A 221 -0.43 7.58 7.93
N ILE A 222 0.27 8.65 7.54
CA ILE A 222 0.27 9.14 6.15
C ILE A 222 1.59 8.93 5.42
N ARG A 223 2.72 8.84 6.13
CA ARG A 223 4.02 8.56 5.51
C ARG A 223 4.13 7.07 5.25
N VAL A 224 4.41 6.72 4.00
CA VAL A 224 4.53 5.35 3.51
C VAL A 224 5.93 5.10 2.95
N PRO A 225 6.40 3.84 2.94
CA PRO A 225 7.53 3.49 2.09
C PRO A 225 7.16 3.76 0.63
N LEU A 226 8.12 4.28 -0.14
CA LEU A 226 8.06 4.37 -1.59
C LEU A 226 9.48 4.14 -2.11
N ILE A 227 9.71 2.98 -2.70
CA ILE A 227 11.01 2.53 -3.18
C ILE A 227 10.88 2.21 -4.67
N PHE A 228 11.80 2.74 -5.45
CA PHE A 228 11.98 2.42 -6.87
C PHE A 228 13.33 1.73 -7.06
N THR A 229 13.36 0.66 -7.84
CA THR A 229 14.59 0.02 -8.30
C THR A 229 14.38 -0.54 -9.71
N GLY A 230 15.45 -0.71 -10.48
CA GLY A 230 15.40 -1.21 -11.85
C GLY A 230 16.16 -0.34 -12.85
N PRO A 231 15.95 -0.55 -14.16
CA PRO A 231 16.69 0.15 -15.21
C PRO A 231 16.46 1.66 -15.14
N GLY A 232 17.53 2.42 -15.31
CA GLY A 232 17.49 3.90 -15.27
C GLY A 232 17.36 4.52 -13.87
N ILE A 233 17.32 3.72 -12.79
CA ILE A 233 17.21 4.21 -11.41
C ILE A 233 18.55 4.02 -10.69
N SER A 234 19.04 5.09 -10.04
CA SER A 234 20.29 5.03 -9.28
C SER A 234 20.12 4.22 -7.99
N LYS A 235 21.06 3.29 -7.72
CA LYS A 235 21.04 2.44 -6.53
C LYS A 235 21.42 3.23 -5.27
N SER A 236 20.83 2.84 -4.13
CA SER A 236 21.17 3.35 -2.78
C SER A 236 21.06 4.86 -2.61
N ILE A 237 20.15 5.49 -3.36
CA ILE A 237 19.83 6.91 -3.22
C ILE A 237 18.64 7.07 -2.27
N ARG A 238 18.76 8.02 -1.34
CA ARG A 238 17.65 8.51 -0.53
C ARG A 238 17.42 9.99 -0.83
N THR A 239 16.15 10.38 -0.86
CA THR A 239 15.69 11.75 -0.99
C THR A 239 14.63 12.03 0.06
N ASP A 240 14.56 13.27 0.53
CA ASP A 240 13.48 13.76 1.39
C ASP A 240 12.50 14.66 0.60
N ALA A 241 12.60 14.68 -0.74
CA ALA A 241 11.69 15.40 -1.62
C ALA A 241 10.24 14.94 -1.38
N LEU A 242 9.34 15.91 -1.26
CA LEU A 242 7.93 15.66 -1.01
C LEU A 242 7.26 15.03 -2.25
N CYS A 243 6.61 13.88 -2.05
CA CYS A 243 5.87 13.16 -3.07
C CYS A 243 4.55 12.58 -2.54
N TYR A 244 3.68 12.20 -3.46
CA TYR A 244 2.44 11.47 -3.23
C TYR A 244 2.51 10.14 -3.99
N LEU A 245 1.70 9.16 -3.59
CA LEU A 245 1.57 7.90 -4.33
C LEU A 245 1.03 8.10 -5.76
N ASN A 246 0.18 9.11 -6.01
CA ASN A 246 -0.32 9.39 -7.36
C ASN A 246 0.75 9.97 -8.31
N ASP A 247 1.95 10.30 -7.81
CA ASP A 247 3.09 10.66 -8.65
C ASP A 247 3.73 9.44 -9.36
N ILE A 248 3.43 8.22 -8.88
CA ILE A 248 3.92 6.99 -9.52
C ILE A 248 3.46 6.92 -10.97
N TYR A 249 2.20 7.26 -11.25
CA TYR A 249 1.61 7.18 -12.59
C TYR A 249 2.36 8.05 -13.62
N PRO A 250 2.46 9.38 -13.48
CA PRO A 250 3.17 10.20 -14.45
C PRO A 250 4.68 9.88 -14.51
N THR A 251 5.27 9.40 -13.41
CA THR A 251 6.66 8.92 -13.41
C THR A 251 6.84 7.73 -14.35
N LEU A 252 5.95 6.74 -14.26
CA LEU A 252 6.04 5.55 -15.11
C LEU A 252 5.74 5.87 -16.57
N CYS A 253 4.78 6.75 -16.86
CA CYS A 253 4.57 7.26 -18.22
C CYS A 253 5.85 7.86 -18.82
N GLU A 254 6.57 8.71 -18.07
CA GLU A 254 7.85 9.27 -18.53
C GLU A 254 8.93 8.20 -18.71
N MET A 255 8.98 7.19 -17.85
CA MET A 255 9.95 6.09 -17.95
C MET A 255 9.68 5.15 -19.14
N THR A 256 8.42 4.94 -19.51
CA THR A 256 8.02 4.07 -20.63
C THR A 256 7.85 4.83 -21.94
N GLY A 257 7.92 6.16 -21.92
CA GLY A 257 7.69 7.01 -23.09
C GLY A 257 6.21 7.10 -23.51
N ILE A 258 5.28 6.68 -22.65
CA ILE A 258 3.84 6.74 -22.91
C ILE A 258 3.32 8.14 -22.52
N PRO A 259 2.49 8.79 -23.35
CA PRO A 259 1.91 10.09 -23.00
C PRO A 259 1.11 10.04 -21.70
N ILE A 260 1.26 11.07 -20.87
CA ILE A 260 0.50 11.20 -19.61
C ILE A 260 -0.95 11.61 -19.96
N PRO A 261 -1.97 10.86 -19.51
CA PRO A 261 -3.37 11.25 -19.73
C PRO A 261 -3.69 12.60 -19.08
N GLY A 262 -4.52 13.41 -19.73
CA GLY A 262 -4.85 14.77 -19.27
C GLY A 262 -5.59 14.84 -17.92
N THR A 263 -6.11 13.72 -17.42
CA THR A 263 -6.77 13.62 -16.11
C THR A 263 -5.80 13.29 -14.95
N VAL A 264 -4.51 13.10 -15.24
CA VAL A 264 -3.49 12.84 -14.22
C VAL A 264 -2.95 14.16 -13.64
N GLU A 265 -3.14 14.34 -12.33
CA GLU A 265 -2.72 15.56 -11.61
C GLU A 265 -1.39 15.42 -10.86
N GLY A 266 -0.82 14.21 -10.82
CA GLY A 266 0.48 13.94 -10.18
C GLY A 266 1.63 14.62 -10.92
N LYS A 267 2.80 14.67 -10.28
CA LYS A 267 4.05 15.17 -10.89
C LYS A 267 5.06 14.04 -11.02
N SER A 268 5.68 13.91 -12.18
CA SER A 268 6.75 12.93 -12.39
C SER A 268 7.90 13.12 -11.39
N LEU A 269 8.41 12.02 -10.85
CA LEU A 269 9.56 11.96 -9.93
C LEU A 269 10.90 11.89 -10.67
N ILE A 270 10.92 11.85 -12.01
CA ILE A 270 12.16 11.76 -12.79
C ILE A 270 13.17 12.89 -12.49
N PRO A 271 12.76 14.15 -12.27
CA PRO A 271 13.70 15.20 -11.83
C PRO A 271 14.43 14.82 -10.52
N VAL A 272 13.72 14.17 -9.59
CA VAL A 272 14.29 13.69 -8.32
C VAL A 272 15.25 12.52 -8.56
N PHE A 273 14.90 11.58 -9.45
CA PHE A 273 15.78 10.45 -9.77
C PHE A 273 17.11 10.91 -10.39
N LYS A 274 17.07 11.94 -11.25
CA LYS A 274 18.27 12.52 -11.89
C LYS A 274 19.09 13.38 -10.91
N LYS A 275 18.41 14.09 -10.01
CA LYS A 275 19.01 15.00 -9.04
C LYS A 275 18.28 14.88 -7.69
N PRO A 276 18.75 14.03 -6.76
CA PRO A 276 18.02 13.66 -5.55
C PRO A 276 17.69 14.80 -4.56
N LYS A 277 18.31 15.97 -4.73
CA LYS A 277 18.03 17.19 -3.95
C LYS A 277 17.02 18.13 -4.63
N THR A 278 16.40 17.70 -5.73
CA THR A 278 15.39 18.50 -6.44
C THR A 278 14.05 18.35 -5.74
N ASP A 279 13.42 19.47 -5.42
CA ASP A 279 12.03 19.51 -5.00
C ASP A 279 11.12 19.66 -6.22
N ILE A 280 10.03 18.90 -6.24
CA ILE A 280 8.97 18.99 -7.26
C ILE A 280 7.72 19.73 -6.74
N ARG A 281 7.72 20.05 -5.44
CA ARG A 281 6.69 20.81 -4.72
C ARG A 281 7.22 21.28 -3.37
N ASP A 282 6.62 22.34 -2.85
CA ASP A 282 6.97 22.93 -1.56
C ASP A 282 6.16 22.33 -0.41
N ASP A 283 4.99 21.77 -0.70
CA ASP A 283 4.07 21.23 0.30
C ASP A 283 3.25 20.02 -0.19
N LEU A 284 2.68 19.31 0.79
CA LEU A 284 1.68 18.27 0.63
C LEU A 284 0.43 18.66 1.42
N PHE A 285 -0.71 18.60 0.76
CA PHE A 285 -2.03 18.77 1.33
C PHE A 285 -2.70 17.42 1.56
N TYR A 286 -3.32 17.26 2.71
CA TYR A 286 -4.03 16.05 3.09
C TYR A 286 -5.45 16.37 3.53
N ALA A 287 -6.38 15.49 3.16
CA ALA A 287 -7.75 15.54 3.61
C ALA A 287 -8.19 14.16 4.09
N TYR A 288 -8.84 14.12 5.25
CA TYR A 288 -9.58 12.95 5.69
C TYR A 288 -11.03 13.33 5.91
N ARG A 289 -11.90 12.85 5.02
CA ARG A 289 -13.33 13.17 4.96
C ARG A 289 -13.56 14.69 5.05
N ASN A 290 -14.58 15.14 5.77
CA ASN A 290 -14.83 16.55 6.08
C ASN A 290 -14.33 16.97 7.47
N ILE A 291 -13.59 16.10 8.17
CA ILE A 291 -13.26 16.30 9.60
C ILE A 291 -11.79 16.59 9.88
N GLN A 292 -10.87 16.29 8.96
CA GLN A 292 -9.45 16.63 9.13
C GLN A 292 -8.85 17.22 7.85
N ARG A 293 -8.00 18.23 8.00
CA ARG A 293 -7.17 18.83 6.95
C ARG A 293 -5.74 18.92 7.44
N GLY A 294 -4.77 18.76 6.56
CA GLY A 294 -3.37 18.88 6.91
C GLY A 294 -2.55 19.48 5.79
N ILE A 295 -1.49 20.20 6.16
CA ILE A 295 -0.46 20.68 5.23
C ILE A 295 0.91 20.34 5.82
N ARG A 296 1.80 19.80 4.99
CA ARG A 296 3.18 19.41 5.32
C ARG A 296 4.12 20.13 4.36
N THR A 297 5.04 20.93 4.86
CA THR A 297 5.95 21.77 4.04
C THR A 297 7.35 21.17 3.92
N ASN A 298 8.15 21.55 2.93
CA ASN A 298 9.49 20.95 2.74
C ASN A 298 10.48 21.26 3.89
N ASP A 299 10.19 22.24 4.76
CA ASP A 299 10.97 22.63 5.94
C ASP A 299 10.59 21.88 7.24
N ASN A 300 9.99 20.69 7.12
CA ASN A 300 9.68 19.78 8.23
C ASN A 300 8.55 20.17 9.19
N TRP A 301 7.70 21.14 8.83
CA TRP A 301 6.47 21.43 9.59
C TRP A 301 5.24 20.67 9.08
N LYS A 302 4.27 20.44 9.97
CA LYS A 302 2.94 19.96 9.61
C LYS A 302 1.84 20.57 10.47
N LEU A 303 0.95 21.34 9.86
CA LEU A 303 -0.28 21.77 10.52
C LEU A 303 -1.40 20.76 10.23
N ILE A 304 -2.12 20.33 11.25
CA ILE A 304 -3.35 19.53 11.17
C ILE A 304 -4.49 20.30 11.81
N ALA A 305 -5.61 20.46 11.11
CA ALA A 305 -6.84 21.02 11.61
C ALA A 305 -7.93 19.94 11.68
N TYR A 306 -8.63 19.89 12.81
CA TYR A 306 -9.73 18.98 13.09
C TYR A 306 -11.02 19.79 13.24
N ASN A 307 -12.06 19.43 12.49
CA ASN A 307 -13.41 19.96 12.65
C ASN A 307 -14.33 18.81 13.08
N VAL A 308 -14.57 18.69 14.38
CA VAL A 308 -15.30 17.57 14.97
C VAL A 308 -16.37 18.10 15.90
N LYS A 309 -17.64 17.83 15.60
CA LYS A 309 -18.80 18.24 16.41
C LYS A 309 -18.81 19.75 16.74
N ASN A 310 -18.55 20.58 15.72
CA ASN A 310 -18.45 22.04 15.81
C ASN A 310 -17.35 22.53 16.78
N ARG A 311 -16.27 21.75 16.93
CA ARG A 311 -15.07 22.14 17.66
C ARG A 311 -13.90 22.11 16.70
N ASP A 312 -13.18 23.22 16.66
CA ASP A 312 -11.96 23.36 15.87
C ASP A 312 -10.76 23.16 16.78
N THR A 313 -9.95 22.15 16.47
CA THR A 313 -8.68 21.88 17.14
C THR A 313 -7.56 21.91 16.11
N THR A 314 -6.42 22.48 16.43
CA THR A 314 -5.23 22.47 15.57
C THR A 314 -4.04 21.84 16.27
N GLN A 315 -3.19 21.16 15.51
CA GLN A 315 -1.90 20.64 15.94
C GLN A 315 -0.83 21.04 14.93
N LEU A 316 0.34 21.46 15.43
CA LEU A 316 1.51 21.84 14.64
C LEU A 316 2.65 20.83 14.87
#